data_AF-A0A2D1U9Z5-F1
#
_entry.id   AF-A0A2D1U9Z5-F1
#
_cell.length_a   1.000
_cell.length_b   1.000
_cell.length_c   1.000
_cell.angle_alpha   90.00
_cell.angle_beta   90.00
_cell.angle_gamma   90.00
#
_symmetry.space_group_name_H-M   'P 1'
#
loop_
_entity.id
_entity.type
_entity.pdbx_description
1 polymer ?
#
loop_
_entity_poly.entity_id
_entity_poly.type
_entity_poly.pdbx_seq_one_letter_code
_entity_poly.pdbx_strand_id
1 'polypeptide(L)'
;MNSISRFFWFCSGVHIPTLEKHPTEHNKYLGIGATIFFTGLFAALSGGYAMYFVFKGDSTALPFAFLFGLIWGLAIFNMDRYIVSSINKSASTGKQLLQATPRILLAIMIGIVISRPLELKIFDKEIKEKLKVTYLNNQRAKIDTLNVAFNNKYKIELAKLKETKAQRDSLESGIKTDRQKLNFEIFGNKTTETSGIMGYGPYAKRKEGELKQREQDLDTLSAGVRKLEDFVDGRKQFDGLMSEKLYTSKQLDSLTSIAGFADRNSALGQLSINSNGKKDVNTALAITFIGLLFIFFECLPVFVKLMSSRGPYDRSVENIETAQMYESDKDKDYEITVIDGVHDTRVSTEINRRKNALNSN
;
A
#
# COMPACT_ATOMS: atom_id res chain seq x y z
N MET A 1 35.11 23.80 -18.13
CA MET A 1 33.78 23.78 -17.48
C MET A 1 33.40 22.34 -17.20
N ASN A 2 32.93 22.05 -15.99
CA ASN A 2 32.61 20.68 -15.58
C ASN A 2 31.39 20.13 -16.36
N SER A 3 31.51 18.94 -16.96
CA SER A 3 30.43 18.28 -17.70
C SER A 3 29.14 18.14 -16.88
N ILE A 4 29.29 18.01 -15.56
CA ILE A 4 28.20 17.93 -14.59
C ILE A 4 27.38 19.23 -14.54
N SER A 5 28.04 20.39 -14.51
CA SER A 5 27.36 21.69 -14.50
C SER A 5 26.57 21.91 -15.79
N ARG A 6 27.14 21.53 -16.95
CA ARG A 6 26.46 21.64 -18.25
C ARG A 6 25.26 20.68 -18.35
N PHE A 7 25.33 19.48 -17.75
CA PHE A 7 24.19 18.56 -17.65
C PHE A 7 23.05 19.16 -16.83
N PHE A 8 23.33 19.71 -15.64
CA PHE A 8 22.28 20.34 -14.83
C PHE A 8 21.71 21.60 -15.47
N TRP A 9 22.51 22.39 -16.19
CA TRP A 9 21.98 23.51 -16.98
C TRP A 9 21.03 23.02 -18.07
N PHE A 10 21.36 21.93 -18.76
CA PHE A 10 20.44 21.29 -19.69
C PHE A 10 19.14 20.87 -19.00
N CYS A 11 19.22 20.23 -17.82
CA CYS A 11 18.05 19.84 -17.02
C CYS A 11 17.16 21.03 -16.65
N SER A 12 17.74 22.20 -16.34
CA SER A 12 16.97 23.41 -16.01
C SER A 12 16.25 24.08 -17.20
N GLY A 13 16.47 23.60 -18.43
CA GLY A 13 15.76 24.11 -19.61
C GLY A 13 16.18 25.53 -20.03
N VAL A 14 17.38 25.96 -19.66
CA VAL A 14 17.93 27.29 -19.98
C VAL A 14 18.64 27.30 -21.34
N HIS A 15 18.65 28.46 -21.98
CA HIS A 15 19.50 28.73 -23.13
C HIS A 15 20.98 28.80 -22.72
N ILE A 16 21.69 27.67 -22.84
CA ILE A 16 23.09 27.49 -22.40
C ILE A 16 24.02 28.60 -22.92
N PRO A 17 23.99 29.00 -24.22
CA PRO A 17 24.90 30.04 -24.72
C PRO A 17 24.70 31.42 -24.06
N THR A 18 23.49 31.73 -23.60
CA THR A 18 23.22 32.98 -22.87
C THR A 18 23.66 32.87 -21.41
N LEU A 19 23.47 31.70 -20.78
CA LEU A 19 23.90 31.46 -19.40
C LEU A 19 25.43 31.49 -19.27
N GLU A 20 26.17 30.98 -20.25
CA GLU A 20 27.64 31.02 -20.26
C GLU A 20 28.18 32.46 -20.15
N LYS A 21 27.45 33.47 -20.63
CA LYS A 21 27.82 34.90 -20.54
C LYS A 21 27.58 35.51 -19.14
N HIS A 22 26.87 34.83 -18.25
CA HIS A 22 26.45 35.34 -16.94
C HIS A 22 26.85 34.41 -15.79
N PRO A 23 28.11 34.47 -15.30
CA PRO A 23 28.61 33.55 -14.27
C PRO A 23 27.89 33.65 -12.93
N THR A 24 27.30 34.81 -12.60
CA THR A 24 26.54 35.02 -11.36
C THR A 24 25.27 34.16 -11.27
N GLU A 25 24.75 33.69 -12.40
CA GLU A 25 23.51 32.91 -12.48
C GLU A 25 23.77 31.38 -12.58
N HIS A 26 25.03 30.96 -12.72
CA HIS A 26 25.40 29.55 -12.92
C HIS A 26 24.90 28.64 -11.80
N ASN A 27 25.09 29.07 -10.54
CA ASN A 27 24.67 28.30 -9.36
C ASN A 27 23.14 28.24 -9.23
N LYS A 28 22.43 29.32 -9.57
CA LYS A 28 20.96 29.37 -9.54
C LYS A 28 20.37 28.35 -10.51
N TYR A 29 20.85 28.33 -11.75
CA TYR A 29 20.35 27.39 -12.76
C TYR A 29 20.85 25.95 -12.55
N LEU A 30 22.04 25.76 -11.99
CA LEU A 30 22.50 24.44 -11.54
C LEU A 30 21.57 23.87 -10.46
N GLY A 31 21.18 24.68 -9.47
CA GLY A 31 20.24 24.27 -8.43
C GLY A 31 18.87 23.91 -8.98
N ILE A 32 18.29 24.74 -9.85
CA ILE A 32 17.02 24.44 -10.52
C ILE A 32 17.10 23.15 -11.35
N GLY A 33 18.23 22.93 -12.04
CA GLY A 33 18.43 21.73 -12.85
C GLY A 33 18.57 20.45 -12.01
N ALA A 34 19.25 20.55 -10.87
CA ALA A 34 19.40 19.45 -9.93
C ALA A 34 18.04 19.03 -9.35
N THR A 35 17.18 19.98 -9.03
CA THR A 35 15.86 19.66 -8.43
C THR A 35 14.95 18.94 -9.42
N ILE A 36 14.93 19.37 -10.68
CA ILE A 36 14.21 18.70 -11.78
C ILE A 36 14.77 17.29 -12.06
N PHE A 37 16.09 17.12 -11.96
CA PHE A 37 16.70 15.80 -12.13
C PHE A 37 16.29 14.84 -11.00
N PHE A 38 16.30 15.32 -9.75
CA PHE A 38 15.92 14.48 -8.60
C PHE A 38 14.43 14.13 -8.58
N THR A 39 13.53 15.02 -9.01
CA THR A 39 12.10 14.68 -9.17
C THR A 39 11.91 13.57 -10.21
N GLY A 40 12.53 13.69 -11.38
CA GLY A 40 12.54 12.63 -12.40
C GLY A 40 13.15 11.32 -11.91
N LEU A 41 14.22 11.37 -11.12
CA LEU A 41 14.86 10.19 -10.53
C LEU A 41 13.96 9.49 -9.50
N PHE A 42 13.33 10.24 -8.59
CA PHE A 42 12.40 9.68 -7.62
C PHE A 42 11.14 9.13 -8.29
N ALA A 43 10.65 9.79 -9.34
CA ALA A 43 9.60 9.27 -10.19
C ALA A 43 9.99 7.94 -10.83
N ALA A 44 11.22 7.82 -11.36
CA ALA A 44 11.71 6.58 -11.95
C ALA A 44 11.75 5.42 -10.95
N LEU A 45 12.30 5.68 -9.75
CA LEU A 45 12.39 4.69 -8.69
C LEU A 45 11.00 4.29 -8.18
N SER A 46 10.09 5.25 -8.03
CA SER A 46 8.71 5.01 -7.59
C SER A 46 7.91 4.21 -8.61
N GLY A 47 7.92 4.62 -9.88
CA GLY A 47 7.24 3.94 -10.97
C GLY A 47 7.79 2.53 -11.22
N GLY A 48 9.12 2.37 -11.16
CA GLY A 48 9.76 1.07 -11.24
C GLY A 48 9.38 0.16 -10.06
N TYR A 49 9.38 0.69 -8.83
CA TYR A 49 8.92 -0.07 -7.67
C TYR A 49 7.45 -0.48 -7.81
N ALA A 50 6.56 0.43 -8.20
CA ALA A 50 5.14 0.11 -8.43
C ALA A 50 4.98 -1.03 -9.44
N MET A 51 5.62 -0.94 -10.61
CA MET A 51 5.51 -1.98 -11.64
C MET A 51 6.12 -3.31 -11.22
N TYR A 52 7.16 -3.31 -10.39
CA TYR A 52 7.69 -4.54 -9.82
C TYR A 52 6.65 -5.28 -8.96
N PHE A 53 5.80 -4.57 -8.20
CA PHE A 53 4.72 -5.21 -7.42
C PHE A 53 3.52 -5.63 -8.26
N VAL A 54 3.26 -4.95 -9.36
CA VAL A 54 2.18 -5.32 -10.29
C VAL A 54 2.49 -6.66 -10.97
N PHE A 55 3.72 -6.86 -11.43
CA PHE A 55 4.14 -8.09 -12.11
C PHE A 55 4.83 -9.11 -11.21
N LYS A 56 4.71 -8.94 -9.89
CA LYS A 56 5.41 -9.78 -8.93
C LYS A 56 5.00 -11.25 -9.06
N GLY A 57 5.97 -12.12 -9.32
CA GLY A 57 5.75 -13.54 -9.58
C GLY A 57 6.00 -13.95 -11.04
N ASP A 58 6.13 -12.97 -11.95
CA ASP A 58 6.63 -13.21 -13.31
C ASP A 58 8.16 -12.98 -13.37
N SER A 59 8.85 -13.86 -14.11
CA SER A 59 10.27 -13.72 -14.47
C SER A 59 10.58 -12.41 -15.20
N THR A 60 9.59 -11.82 -15.89
CA THR A 60 9.73 -10.57 -16.65
C THR A 60 9.55 -9.30 -15.80
N ALA A 61 9.23 -9.42 -14.51
CA ALA A 61 8.90 -8.29 -13.65
C ALA A 61 10.06 -7.28 -13.51
N LEU A 62 11.28 -7.77 -13.37
CA LEU A 62 12.46 -6.94 -13.13
C LEU A 62 12.88 -6.10 -14.36
N PRO A 63 13.02 -6.68 -15.57
CA PRO A 63 13.33 -5.89 -16.76
C PRO A 63 12.19 -4.91 -17.11
N PHE A 64 10.92 -5.32 -16.93
CA PHE A 64 9.78 -4.43 -17.18
C PHE A 64 9.74 -3.26 -16.20
N ALA A 65 9.99 -3.50 -14.91
CA ALA A 65 10.08 -2.47 -13.89
C ALA A 65 11.18 -1.45 -14.19
N PHE A 66 12.36 -1.91 -14.64
CA PHE A 66 13.47 -1.03 -15.01
C PHE A 66 13.13 -0.16 -16.22
N LEU A 67 12.63 -0.78 -17.30
CA LEU A 67 12.28 -0.07 -18.53
C LEU A 67 11.14 0.92 -18.31
N PHE A 68 10.08 0.50 -17.60
CA PHE A 68 8.98 1.37 -17.26
C PHE A 68 9.43 2.51 -16.34
N GLY A 69 10.20 2.22 -15.30
CA GLY A 69 10.73 3.24 -14.39
C GLY A 69 11.56 4.29 -15.14
N LEU A 70 12.41 3.86 -16.09
CA LEU A 70 13.20 4.77 -16.91
C LEU A 70 12.32 5.65 -17.81
N ILE A 71 11.35 5.06 -18.53
CA ILE A 71 10.42 5.82 -19.39
C ILE A 71 9.59 6.80 -18.57
N TRP A 72 9.05 6.34 -17.43
CA TRP A 72 8.23 7.16 -16.54
C TRP A 72 9.02 8.31 -15.93
N GLY A 73 10.22 8.03 -15.43
CA GLY A 73 11.12 9.06 -14.90
C GLY A 73 11.52 10.09 -15.95
N LEU A 74 11.83 9.66 -17.18
CA LEU A 74 12.11 10.56 -18.29
C LEU A 74 10.89 11.41 -18.69
N ALA A 75 9.68 10.85 -18.63
CA ALA A 75 8.44 11.58 -18.89
C ALA A 75 8.21 12.69 -17.84
N ILE A 76 8.37 12.37 -16.55
CA ILE A 76 8.25 13.35 -15.46
C ILE A 76 9.36 14.41 -15.57
N PHE A 77 10.61 13.99 -15.80
CA PHE A 77 11.74 14.89 -16.02
C PHE A 77 11.48 15.87 -17.19
N ASN A 78 11.00 15.36 -18.33
CA ASN A 78 10.72 16.18 -19.50
C ASN A 78 9.58 17.17 -19.22
N MET A 79 8.52 16.71 -18.56
CA MET A 79 7.40 17.55 -18.18
C MET A 79 7.85 18.65 -17.20
N ASP A 80 8.55 18.30 -16.10
CA ASP A 80 9.09 19.28 -15.15
C ASP A 80 10.01 20.31 -15.81
N ARG A 81 10.90 19.85 -16.69
CA ARG A 81 11.80 20.73 -17.46
C ARG A 81 11.03 21.69 -18.35
N TYR A 82 10.07 21.19 -19.14
CA TYR A 82 9.25 22.01 -20.02
C TYR A 82 8.54 23.11 -19.23
N ILE A 83 7.98 22.75 -18.10
CA ILE A 83 7.22 23.66 -17.25
C ILE A 83 8.11 24.76 -16.68
N VAL A 84 9.25 24.40 -16.09
CA VAL A 84 10.16 25.39 -15.49
C VAL A 84 10.71 26.33 -16.55
N SER A 85 10.92 25.85 -17.78
CA SER A 85 11.32 26.68 -18.91
C SER A 85 10.21 27.62 -19.39
N SER A 86 8.93 27.23 -19.25
CA SER A 86 7.79 28.04 -19.69
C SER A 86 7.42 29.21 -18.76
N ILE A 87 7.98 29.24 -17.54
CA ILE A 87 7.71 30.31 -16.57
C ILE A 87 8.39 31.59 -17.02
N ASN A 88 7.60 32.54 -17.53
CA ASN A 88 8.11 33.82 -17.99
C ASN A 88 8.38 34.74 -16.79
N LYS A 89 9.67 34.99 -16.52
CA LYS A 89 10.13 35.88 -15.45
C LYS A 89 9.92 37.37 -15.73
N SER A 90 9.51 37.71 -16.95
CA SER A 90 9.22 39.08 -17.37
C SER A 90 7.83 39.56 -16.97
N ALA A 91 6.92 38.65 -16.59
CA ALA A 91 5.57 39.00 -16.14
C ALA A 91 5.52 39.50 -14.69
N SER A 92 4.47 40.25 -14.32
CA SER A 92 4.21 40.66 -12.92
C SER A 92 4.09 39.44 -11.98
N THR A 93 4.51 39.57 -10.72
CA THR A 93 4.45 38.50 -9.69
C THR A 93 3.09 37.82 -9.60
N GLY A 94 1.99 38.57 -9.74
CA GLY A 94 0.64 38.01 -9.75
C GLY A 94 0.33 37.15 -10.98
N LYS A 95 0.84 37.55 -12.16
CA LYS A 95 0.73 36.76 -13.40
C LYS A 95 1.62 35.53 -13.35
N GLN A 96 2.80 35.62 -12.74
CA GLN A 96 3.68 34.46 -12.50
C GLN A 96 3.00 33.43 -11.59
N LEU A 97 2.35 33.88 -10.52
CA LEU A 97 1.59 33.00 -9.63
C LEU A 97 0.41 32.35 -10.35
N LEU A 98 -0.36 33.13 -11.11
CA LEU A 98 -1.49 32.61 -11.89
C LEU A 98 -1.05 31.59 -12.95
N GLN A 99 0.08 31.80 -13.61
CA GLN A 99 0.66 30.85 -14.57
C GLN A 99 1.17 29.58 -13.87
N ALA A 100 1.65 29.68 -12.63
CA ALA A 100 2.15 28.56 -11.84
C ALA A 100 1.04 27.76 -11.13
N THR A 101 -0.15 28.32 -10.89
CA THR A 101 -1.23 27.63 -10.15
C THR A 101 -1.68 26.31 -10.79
N PRO A 102 -2.03 26.24 -12.10
CA PRO A 102 -2.39 24.96 -12.73
C PRO A 102 -1.27 23.95 -12.61
N ARG A 103 -0.01 24.43 -12.59
CA ARG A 103 1.15 23.58 -12.42
C ARG A 103 1.27 23.02 -11.01
N ILE A 104 1.18 23.85 -9.98
CA ILE A 104 1.29 23.39 -8.60
C ILE A 104 0.24 22.31 -8.32
N LEU A 105 -0.99 22.49 -8.84
CA LEU A 105 -2.05 21.48 -8.73
C LEU A 105 -1.64 20.15 -9.40
N LEU A 106 -1.13 20.19 -10.63
CA LEU A 106 -0.67 19.00 -11.34
C LEU A 106 0.51 18.31 -10.62
N ALA A 107 1.47 19.09 -10.12
CA ALA A 107 2.62 18.58 -9.37
C ALA A 107 2.18 17.93 -8.04
N ILE A 108 1.20 18.51 -7.34
CA ILE A 108 0.62 17.88 -6.13
C ILE A 108 -0.06 16.55 -6.49
N MET A 109 -0.85 16.51 -7.56
CA MET A 109 -1.53 15.29 -8.00
C MET A 109 -0.54 14.18 -8.34
N ILE A 110 0.50 14.51 -9.10
CA ILE A 110 1.58 13.58 -9.46
C ILE A 110 2.38 13.18 -8.22
N GLY A 111 2.67 14.12 -7.31
CA GLY A 111 3.36 13.86 -6.06
C GLY A 111 2.61 12.87 -5.16
N ILE A 112 1.28 12.95 -5.09
CA ILE A 112 0.46 11.96 -4.36
C ILE A 112 0.60 10.56 -4.99
N VAL A 113 0.63 10.48 -6.33
CA VAL A 113 0.77 9.20 -7.03
C VAL A 113 2.17 8.61 -6.85
N ILE A 114 3.21 9.45 -6.95
CA ILE A 114 4.62 9.05 -6.80
C ILE A 114 4.97 8.74 -5.34
N SER A 115 4.33 9.38 -4.35
CA SER A 115 4.62 9.13 -2.94
C SER A 115 4.21 7.72 -2.51
N ARG A 116 3.11 7.18 -3.05
CA ARG A 116 2.55 5.89 -2.60
C ARG A 116 3.52 4.71 -2.74
N PRO A 117 4.14 4.44 -3.90
CA PRO A 117 5.11 3.36 -4.02
C PRO A 117 6.33 3.56 -3.11
N LEU A 118 6.80 4.80 -2.94
CA LEU A 118 7.94 5.12 -2.07
C LEU A 118 7.60 4.92 -0.58
N GLU A 119 6.41 5.33 -0.14
CA GLU A 119 5.88 5.05 1.20
C GLU A 119 5.84 3.53 1.46
N LEU A 120 5.32 2.75 0.50
CA LEU A 120 5.29 1.30 0.61
C LEU A 120 6.67 0.66 0.68
N LYS A 121 7.70 1.29 0.09
CA LYS A 121 9.09 0.83 0.19
C LYS A 121 9.67 1.16 1.56
N ILE A 122 9.44 2.37 2.06
CA ILE A 122 9.96 2.85 3.35
C ILE A 122 9.41 2.01 4.49
N PHE A 123 8.11 1.70 4.48
CA PHE A 123 7.43 0.92 5.52
C PHE A 123 7.33 -0.58 5.23
N ASP A 124 8.19 -1.14 4.35
CA ASP A 124 8.07 -2.56 3.92
C ASP A 124 8.14 -3.54 5.10
N LYS A 125 8.93 -3.23 6.14
CA LYS A 125 9.06 -4.08 7.33
C LYS A 125 7.78 -4.08 8.16
N GLU A 126 7.27 -2.90 8.48
CA GLU A 126 6.06 -2.68 9.26
C GLU A 126 4.84 -3.26 8.54
N ILE A 127 4.77 -3.07 7.22
CA ILE A 127 3.73 -3.66 6.36
C ILE A 127 3.76 -5.19 6.44
N LYS A 128 4.93 -5.83 6.34
CA LYS A 128 5.06 -7.29 6.45
C LYS A 128 4.60 -7.78 7.81
N GLU A 129 5.01 -7.14 8.90
CA GLU A 129 4.59 -7.49 10.25
C GLU A 129 3.07 -7.35 10.43
N LYS A 130 2.48 -6.26 9.90
CA LYS A 130 1.03 -6.07 9.93
C LYS A 130 0.29 -7.14 9.12
N LEU A 131 0.77 -7.45 7.91
CA LEU A 131 0.19 -8.50 7.07
C LEU A 131 0.21 -9.87 7.77
N LYS A 132 1.29 -10.21 8.47
CA LYS A 132 1.38 -11.43 9.28
C LYS A 132 0.25 -11.50 10.31
N VAL A 133 0.04 -10.43 11.06
CA VAL A 133 -1.03 -10.34 12.07
C VAL A 133 -2.40 -10.44 11.41
N THR A 134 -2.62 -9.74 10.29
CA THR A 134 -3.90 -9.77 9.56
C THR A 134 -4.21 -11.16 9.02
N TYR A 135 -3.24 -11.86 8.42
CA TYR A 135 -3.44 -13.22 7.93
C TYR A 135 -3.75 -14.22 9.06
N LEU A 136 -3.07 -14.09 10.21
CA LEU A 136 -3.37 -14.91 11.38
C LEU A 136 -4.77 -14.63 11.95
N ASN A 137 -5.18 -13.36 12.02
CA ASN A 137 -6.50 -12.98 12.51
C ASN A 137 -7.62 -13.47 11.59
N ASN A 138 -7.44 -13.34 10.26
CA ASN A 138 -8.39 -13.85 9.28
C ASN A 138 -8.55 -15.37 9.41
N GLN A 139 -7.45 -16.09 9.64
CA GLN A 139 -7.49 -17.53 9.83
C GLN A 139 -8.17 -17.92 11.15
N ARG A 140 -7.87 -17.22 12.24
CA ARG A 140 -8.57 -17.41 13.53
C ARG A 140 -10.06 -17.16 13.41
N ALA A 141 -10.48 -16.08 12.76
CA ALA A 141 -11.89 -15.80 12.51
C ALA A 141 -12.56 -16.91 11.67
N LYS A 142 -11.85 -17.48 10.70
CA LYS A 142 -12.34 -18.64 9.92
C LYS A 142 -12.49 -19.89 10.80
N ILE A 143 -11.52 -20.17 11.66
CA ILE A 143 -11.59 -21.28 12.63
C ILE A 143 -12.73 -21.07 13.64
N ASP A 144 -12.91 -19.85 14.14
CA ASP A 144 -13.96 -19.51 15.10
C ASP A 144 -15.35 -19.64 14.48
N THR A 145 -15.55 -19.17 13.25
CA THR A 145 -16.81 -19.34 12.52
C THR A 145 -17.12 -20.81 12.25
N LEU A 146 -16.11 -21.63 11.91
CA LEU A 146 -16.27 -23.08 11.80
C LEU A 146 -16.62 -23.74 13.14
N ASN A 147 -15.97 -23.35 14.23
CA ASN A 147 -16.29 -23.84 15.58
C ASN A 147 -17.72 -23.50 16.00
N VAL A 148 -18.17 -22.27 15.77
CA VAL A 148 -19.54 -21.85 16.06
C VAL A 148 -20.55 -22.64 15.22
N ALA A 149 -20.29 -22.81 13.92
CA ALA A 149 -21.15 -23.59 13.04
C ALA A 149 -21.23 -25.06 13.47
N PHE A 150 -20.09 -25.67 13.82
CA PHE A 150 -20.01 -27.04 14.32
C PHE A 150 -20.77 -27.24 15.63
N ASN A 151 -20.54 -26.35 16.60
CA ASN A 151 -21.20 -26.41 17.90
C ASN A 151 -22.73 -26.26 17.79
N ASN A 152 -23.19 -25.44 16.85
CA ASN A 152 -24.62 -25.29 16.59
C ASN A 152 -25.22 -26.53 15.91
N LYS A 153 -24.51 -27.11 14.94
CA LYS A 153 -24.94 -28.29 14.18
C LYS A 153 -25.00 -29.56 15.04
N TYR A 154 -24.02 -29.76 15.92
CA TYR A 154 -23.91 -30.95 16.78
C TYR A 154 -24.24 -30.67 18.26
N LYS A 155 -25.06 -29.65 18.52
CA LYS A 155 -25.39 -29.19 19.88
C LYS A 155 -25.92 -30.33 20.77
N ILE A 156 -26.77 -31.19 20.21
CA ILE A 156 -27.41 -32.29 20.94
C ILE A 156 -26.39 -33.36 21.28
N GLU A 157 -25.57 -33.76 20.31
CA GLU A 157 -24.55 -34.80 20.47
C GLU A 157 -23.44 -34.34 21.43
N LEU A 158 -23.04 -33.07 21.37
CA LEU A 158 -22.09 -32.47 22.31
C LEU A 158 -22.66 -32.38 23.72
N ALA A 159 -23.94 -32.01 23.87
CA ALA A 159 -24.62 -32.00 25.17
C ALA A 159 -24.71 -33.42 25.75
N LYS A 160 -25.09 -34.41 24.93
CA LYS A 160 -25.15 -35.81 25.32
C LYS A 160 -23.77 -36.33 25.74
N LEU A 161 -22.72 -36.05 24.95
CA LEU A 161 -21.35 -36.43 25.30
C LEU A 161 -20.92 -35.82 26.65
N LYS A 162 -21.23 -34.54 26.89
CA LYS A 162 -20.93 -33.86 28.16
C LYS A 162 -21.66 -34.50 29.33
N GLU A 163 -22.94 -34.82 29.17
CA GLU A 163 -23.74 -35.47 30.20
C GLU A 163 -23.24 -36.89 30.50
N THR A 164 -23.02 -37.70 29.48
CA THR A 164 -22.50 -39.07 29.64
C THR A 164 -21.11 -39.08 30.29
N LYS A 165 -20.24 -38.12 29.95
CA LYS A 165 -18.94 -37.95 30.63
C LYS A 165 -19.09 -37.63 32.11
N ALA A 166 -19.98 -36.70 32.45
CA ALA A 166 -20.24 -36.32 33.84
C ALA A 166 -20.82 -37.49 34.65
N GLN A 167 -21.72 -38.27 34.07
CA GLN A 167 -22.23 -39.50 34.69
C GLN A 167 -21.09 -40.50 34.95
N ARG A 168 -20.19 -40.69 33.97
CA ARG A 168 -19.02 -41.55 34.13
C ARG A 168 -18.07 -41.06 35.23
N ASP A 169 -17.75 -39.77 35.26
CA ASP A 169 -16.89 -39.18 36.31
C ASP A 169 -17.51 -39.35 37.71
N SER A 170 -18.83 -39.15 37.83
CA SER A 170 -19.55 -39.36 39.08
C SER A 170 -19.52 -40.82 39.53
N LEU A 171 -19.73 -41.76 38.60
CA LEU A 171 -19.70 -43.19 38.88
C LEU A 171 -18.30 -43.66 39.26
N GLU A 172 -17.26 -43.18 38.57
CA GLU A 172 -15.85 -43.46 38.88
C GLU A 172 -15.47 -42.95 40.29
N SER A 173 -15.89 -41.74 40.63
CA SER A 173 -15.71 -41.17 41.98
C SER A 173 -16.46 -41.98 43.06
N GLY A 174 -17.69 -42.43 42.74
CA GLY A 174 -18.49 -43.31 43.59
C GLY A 174 -17.78 -44.64 43.87
N ILE A 175 -17.30 -45.32 42.82
CA ILE A 175 -16.56 -46.58 42.94
C ILE A 175 -15.30 -46.41 43.79
N LYS A 176 -14.56 -45.31 43.62
CA LYS A 176 -13.38 -45.02 44.45
C LYS A 176 -13.74 -44.94 45.95
N THR A 177 -14.87 -44.30 46.25
CA THR A 177 -15.39 -44.19 47.61
C THR A 177 -15.85 -45.56 48.14
N ASP A 178 -16.55 -46.34 47.32
CA ASP A 178 -17.02 -47.68 47.70
C ASP A 178 -15.86 -48.66 47.92
N ARG A 179 -14.78 -48.55 47.14
CA ARG A 179 -13.53 -49.32 47.36
C ARG A 179 -12.92 -48.99 48.72
N GLN A 180 -12.91 -47.72 49.12
CA GLN A 180 -12.46 -47.32 50.46
C GLN A 180 -13.35 -47.90 51.56
N LYS A 181 -14.68 -47.86 51.38
CA LYS A 181 -15.64 -48.45 52.32
C LYS A 181 -15.49 -49.97 52.45
N LEU A 182 -15.23 -50.67 51.35
CA LEU A 182 -14.95 -52.12 51.35
C LEU A 182 -13.66 -52.43 52.11
N ASN A 183 -12.59 -51.65 51.87
CA ASN A 183 -11.34 -51.80 52.62
C ASN A 183 -11.57 -51.59 54.12
N PHE A 184 -12.31 -50.56 54.52
CA PHE A 184 -12.62 -50.33 55.94
C PHE A 184 -13.44 -51.47 56.56
N GLU A 185 -14.35 -52.09 55.81
CA GLU A 185 -15.08 -53.28 56.26
C GLU A 185 -14.15 -54.48 56.47
N ILE A 186 -13.25 -54.76 55.52
CA ILE A 186 -12.32 -55.90 55.58
C ILE A 186 -11.33 -55.75 56.74
N PHE A 187 -10.78 -54.55 56.93
CA PHE A 187 -9.78 -54.27 57.97
C PHE A 187 -10.38 -53.90 59.34
N GLY A 188 -11.71 -53.88 59.49
CA GLY A 188 -12.38 -53.66 60.77
C GLY A 188 -12.36 -52.20 61.28
N ASN A 189 -12.19 -51.22 60.40
CA ASN A 189 -12.30 -49.80 60.77
C ASN A 189 -13.77 -49.40 60.92
N LYS A 190 -14.17 -49.04 62.14
CA LYS A 190 -15.57 -48.70 62.45
C LYS A 190 -15.93 -47.29 61.97
N THR A 191 -16.92 -47.22 61.09
CA THR A 191 -17.54 -45.99 60.56
C THR A 191 -19.06 -46.10 60.71
N THR A 192 -19.82 -45.07 60.31
CA THR A 192 -21.29 -45.11 60.29
C THR A 192 -21.85 -46.20 59.36
N GLU A 193 -21.06 -46.67 58.39
CA GLU A 193 -21.47 -47.62 57.35
C GLU A 193 -20.67 -48.93 57.35
N THR A 194 -19.82 -49.18 58.36
CA THR A 194 -19.01 -50.41 58.46
C THR A 194 -19.21 -51.11 59.80
N SER A 195 -19.11 -52.44 59.82
CA SER A 195 -19.34 -53.25 61.02
C SER A 195 -18.24 -53.07 62.08
N GLY A 196 -17.04 -52.67 61.68
CA GLY A 196 -15.88 -52.54 62.56
C GLY A 196 -15.29 -53.89 63.00
N ILE A 197 -15.70 -54.98 62.35
CA ILE A 197 -15.21 -56.33 62.63
C ILE A 197 -14.27 -56.73 61.50
N MET A 198 -13.03 -57.10 61.86
CA MET A 198 -12.04 -57.54 60.88
C MET A 198 -12.43 -58.90 60.30
N GLY A 199 -12.40 -59.00 58.97
CA GLY A 199 -12.64 -60.26 58.26
C GLY A 199 -13.58 -60.12 57.07
N TYR A 200 -13.62 -61.17 56.27
CA TYR A 200 -14.39 -61.23 55.03
C TYR A 200 -15.77 -61.85 55.27
N GLY A 201 -16.65 -61.07 55.90
CA GLY A 201 -18.00 -61.48 56.28
C GLY A 201 -19.07 -61.29 55.18
N PRO A 202 -20.35 -61.60 55.49
CA PRO A 202 -21.47 -61.43 54.56
C PRO A 202 -21.64 -60.00 54.03
N TYR A 203 -21.35 -58.99 54.87
CA TYR A 203 -21.40 -57.58 54.51
C TYR A 203 -20.28 -57.18 53.54
N ALA A 204 -19.06 -57.70 53.72
CA ALA A 204 -17.95 -57.51 52.78
C ALA A 204 -18.26 -58.14 51.42
N LYS A 205 -18.80 -59.37 51.40
CA LYS A 205 -19.26 -60.05 50.16
C LYS A 205 -20.33 -59.26 49.41
N ARG A 206 -21.31 -58.69 50.12
CA ARG A 206 -22.35 -57.87 49.50
C ARG A 206 -21.77 -56.59 48.90
N LYS A 207 -20.91 -55.88 49.64
CA LYS A 207 -20.25 -54.66 49.16
C LYS A 207 -19.36 -54.93 47.94
N GLU A 208 -18.66 -56.06 47.90
CA GLU A 208 -17.89 -56.47 46.72
C GLU A 208 -18.78 -56.79 45.52
N GLY A 209 -19.92 -57.46 45.72
CA GLY A 209 -20.90 -57.71 44.66
C GLY A 209 -21.47 -56.41 44.07
N GLU A 210 -21.84 -55.46 44.92
CA GLU A 210 -22.29 -54.12 44.51
C GLU A 210 -21.19 -53.34 43.77
N LEU A 211 -19.94 -53.44 44.25
CA LEU A 211 -18.78 -52.79 43.65
C LEU A 211 -18.49 -53.35 42.25
N LYS A 212 -18.54 -54.67 42.10
CA LYS A 212 -18.35 -55.36 40.82
C LYS A 212 -19.45 -54.99 39.81
N GLN A 213 -20.70 -54.83 40.26
CA GLN A 213 -21.79 -54.36 39.40
C GLN A 213 -21.53 -52.92 38.92
N ARG A 214 -21.15 -52.02 39.82
CA ARG A 214 -20.82 -50.63 39.46
C ARG A 214 -19.62 -50.54 38.52
N GLU A 215 -18.62 -51.40 38.69
CA GLU A 215 -17.47 -51.49 37.77
C GLU A 215 -17.91 -51.92 36.36
N GLN A 216 -18.82 -52.89 36.23
CA GLN A 216 -19.39 -53.28 34.93
C GLN A 216 -20.23 -52.14 34.29
N ASP A 217 -20.97 -51.40 35.11
CA ASP A 217 -21.73 -50.24 34.65
C ASP A 217 -20.76 -49.12 34.18
N LEU A 218 -19.64 -48.92 34.88
CA LEU A 218 -18.58 -47.98 34.49
C LEU A 218 -17.92 -48.39 33.17
N ASP A 219 -17.64 -49.68 32.96
CA ASP A 219 -17.08 -50.18 31.71
C ASP A 219 -18.04 -49.94 30.54
N THR A 220 -19.32 -50.23 30.74
CA THR A 220 -20.38 -50.00 29.74
C THR A 220 -20.51 -48.52 29.40
N LEU A 221 -20.53 -47.66 30.42
CA LEU A 221 -20.64 -46.21 30.26
C LEU A 221 -19.38 -45.63 29.59
N SER A 222 -18.19 -46.12 29.96
CA SER A 222 -16.91 -45.74 29.35
C SER A 222 -16.85 -46.12 27.87
N ALA A 223 -17.35 -47.30 27.50
CA ALA A 223 -17.49 -47.70 26.09
C ALA A 223 -18.48 -46.80 25.34
N GLY A 224 -19.57 -46.39 26.00
CA GLY A 224 -20.52 -45.41 25.47
C GLY A 224 -19.89 -44.03 25.21
N VAL A 225 -19.10 -43.53 26.17
CA VAL A 225 -18.34 -42.26 26.02
C VAL A 225 -17.40 -42.35 24.82
N ARG A 226 -16.59 -43.41 24.71
CA ARG A 226 -15.63 -43.58 23.60
C ARG A 226 -16.33 -43.53 22.23
N LYS A 227 -17.47 -44.23 22.08
CA LYS A 227 -18.25 -44.19 20.82
C LYS A 227 -18.73 -42.79 20.46
N LEU A 228 -19.21 -42.00 21.45
CA LEU A 228 -19.61 -40.63 21.19
C LEU A 228 -18.40 -39.72 20.90
N GLU A 229 -17.26 -39.93 21.55
CA GLU A 229 -16.02 -39.21 21.25
C GLU A 229 -15.57 -39.47 19.81
N ASP A 230 -15.50 -40.74 19.41
CA ASP A 230 -15.13 -41.14 18.05
C ASP A 230 -16.08 -40.52 17.01
N PHE A 231 -17.38 -40.48 17.30
CA PHE A 231 -18.36 -39.82 16.43
C PHE A 231 -18.07 -38.32 16.31
N VAL A 232 -17.90 -37.62 17.44
CA VAL A 232 -17.65 -36.17 17.45
C VAL A 232 -16.33 -35.84 16.75
N ASP A 233 -15.28 -36.58 17.00
CA ASP A 233 -13.97 -36.34 16.38
C ASP A 233 -13.97 -36.66 14.89
N GLY A 234 -14.66 -37.73 14.47
CA GLY A 234 -14.91 -38.01 13.06
C GLY A 234 -15.67 -36.87 12.36
N ARG A 235 -16.65 -36.25 13.04
CA ARG A 235 -17.37 -35.07 12.50
C ARG A 235 -16.51 -33.82 12.46
N LYS A 236 -15.66 -33.56 13.46
CA LYS A 236 -14.71 -32.44 13.42
C LYS A 236 -13.75 -32.56 12.24
N GLN A 237 -13.30 -33.78 11.94
CA GLN A 237 -12.45 -34.04 10.79
C GLN A 237 -13.20 -33.85 9.47
N PHE A 238 -14.43 -34.37 9.37
CA PHE A 238 -15.27 -34.23 8.17
C PHE A 238 -15.64 -32.76 7.86
N ASP A 239 -16.03 -31.98 8.87
CA ASP A 239 -16.36 -30.57 8.73
C ASP A 239 -15.11 -29.65 8.64
N GLY A 240 -13.91 -30.23 8.63
CA GLY A 240 -12.65 -29.50 8.37
C GLY A 240 -12.08 -28.70 9.54
N LEU A 241 -12.61 -28.86 10.76
CA LEU A 241 -12.05 -28.19 11.94
C LEU A 241 -10.63 -28.63 12.26
N MET A 242 -10.29 -29.89 11.95
CA MET A 242 -8.96 -30.46 12.22
C MET A 242 -7.95 -30.21 11.08
N SER A 243 -8.42 -29.80 9.91
CA SER A 243 -7.57 -29.53 8.74
C SER A 243 -7.10 -28.06 8.67
N GLU A 244 -7.86 -27.13 9.25
CA GLU A 244 -7.50 -25.71 9.36
C GLU A 244 -6.45 -25.50 10.47
N LYS A 245 -5.17 -25.67 10.13
CA LYS A 245 -4.04 -25.36 11.02
C LYS A 245 -3.57 -23.93 10.83
N LEU A 246 -3.23 -23.27 11.94
CA LEU A 246 -2.61 -21.94 11.89
C LEU A 246 -1.34 -21.96 11.02
N TYR A 247 -1.18 -20.94 10.19
CA TYR A 247 0.00 -20.80 9.34
C TYR A 247 1.27 -20.78 10.20
N THR A 248 2.26 -21.56 9.78
CA THR A 248 3.61 -21.51 10.37
C THR A 248 4.29 -20.18 10.04
N SER A 249 5.28 -19.79 10.84
CA SER A 249 6.06 -18.56 10.58
C SER A 249 6.62 -18.49 9.16
N LYS A 250 7.16 -19.62 8.65
CA LYS A 250 7.70 -19.73 7.28
C LYS A 250 6.64 -19.54 6.20
N GLN A 251 5.43 -20.09 6.39
CA GLN A 251 4.32 -19.89 5.44
C GLN A 251 3.86 -18.44 5.45
N LEU A 252 3.79 -17.81 6.63
CA LEU A 252 3.46 -16.40 6.79
C LEU A 252 4.50 -15.49 6.11
N ASP A 253 5.79 -15.79 6.28
CA ASP A 253 6.88 -15.10 5.59
C ASP A 253 6.74 -15.21 4.07
N SER A 254 6.43 -16.41 3.56
CA SER A 254 6.20 -16.62 2.13
C SER A 254 5.00 -15.82 1.62
N LEU A 255 3.85 -15.86 2.31
CA LEU A 255 2.64 -15.14 1.91
C LEU A 255 2.85 -13.61 1.90
N THR A 256 3.46 -13.07 2.95
CA THR A 256 3.79 -11.63 3.02
C THR A 256 4.85 -11.22 2.00
N SER A 257 5.75 -12.13 1.63
CA SER A 257 6.73 -11.90 0.57
C SER A 257 6.10 -11.87 -0.81
N ILE A 258 4.94 -12.51 -1.04
CA ILE A 258 4.24 -12.53 -2.34
C ILE A 258 3.11 -11.48 -2.39
N ALA A 259 2.67 -10.97 -1.24
CA ALA A 259 1.63 -9.94 -1.13
C ALA A 259 1.79 -8.82 -2.17
N GLY A 260 0.72 -8.64 -2.95
CA GLY A 260 0.63 -7.68 -4.04
C GLY A 260 0.48 -6.24 -3.56
N PHE A 261 0.39 -5.30 -4.52
CA PHE A 261 0.29 -3.87 -4.22
C PHE A 261 -0.93 -3.52 -3.34
N ALA A 262 -2.11 -4.10 -3.63
CA ALA A 262 -3.35 -3.81 -2.90
C ALA A 262 -3.28 -4.24 -1.42
N ASP A 263 -2.77 -5.44 -1.13
CA ASP A 263 -2.57 -5.94 0.23
C ASP A 263 -1.62 -5.06 1.02
N ARG A 264 -0.51 -4.66 0.38
CA ARG A 264 0.50 -3.77 0.98
C ARG A 264 -0.07 -2.38 1.26
N ASN A 265 -0.86 -1.83 0.34
CA ASN A 265 -1.51 -0.54 0.52
C ASN A 265 -2.58 -0.56 1.61
N SER A 266 -3.37 -1.64 1.68
CA SER A 266 -4.33 -1.85 2.78
C SER A 266 -3.62 -1.96 4.12
N ALA A 267 -2.53 -2.73 4.19
CA ALA A 267 -1.71 -2.85 5.40
C ALA A 267 -1.08 -1.52 5.82
N LEU A 268 -0.56 -0.71 4.89
CA LEU A 268 -0.05 0.64 5.16
C LEU A 268 -1.13 1.53 5.78
N GLY A 269 -2.35 1.51 5.24
CA GLY A 269 -3.49 2.23 5.84
C GLY A 269 -3.80 1.77 7.26
N GLN A 270 -3.74 0.46 7.49
CA GLN A 270 -3.98 -0.15 8.81
C GLN A 270 -2.83 0.04 9.81
N LEU A 271 -1.63 0.42 9.38
CA LEU A 271 -0.53 0.79 10.29
C LEU A 271 -0.88 2.03 11.11
N SER A 272 -1.68 2.94 10.53
CA SER A 272 -2.19 4.12 11.24
C SER A 272 -3.26 3.80 12.30
N ILE A 273 -3.63 2.53 12.49
CA ILE A 273 -4.68 2.08 13.41
C ILE A 273 -4.08 1.09 14.41
N ASN A 274 -4.13 1.45 15.70
CA ASN A 274 -3.71 0.58 16.79
C ASN A 274 -4.68 -0.59 16.98
N SER A 275 -4.23 -1.63 17.70
CA SER A 275 -5.04 -2.81 18.07
C SER A 275 -6.36 -2.47 18.77
N ASN A 276 -6.46 -1.27 19.36
CA ASN A 276 -7.64 -0.80 20.07
C ASN A 276 -8.65 -0.07 19.15
N GLY A 277 -8.44 -0.10 17.83
CA GLY A 277 -9.26 0.60 16.83
C GLY A 277 -9.07 2.12 16.79
N LYS A 278 -8.29 2.69 17.71
CA LYS A 278 -7.92 4.11 17.70
C LYS A 278 -6.78 4.36 16.73
N LYS A 279 -6.79 5.51 16.05
CA LYS A 279 -5.69 5.92 15.17
C LYS A 279 -4.40 6.07 15.99
N ASP A 280 -3.34 5.41 15.57
CA ASP A 280 -1.99 5.69 16.06
C ASP A 280 -1.53 7.01 15.44
N VAL A 281 -1.58 8.07 16.25
CA VAL A 281 -1.28 9.43 15.79
C VAL A 281 0.17 9.52 15.30
N ASN A 282 1.09 8.78 15.91
CA ASN A 282 2.51 8.81 15.57
C ASN A 282 2.77 8.20 14.19
N THR A 283 2.29 6.97 13.95
CA THR A 283 2.46 6.30 12.66
C THR A 283 1.67 7.00 11.56
N ALA A 284 0.45 7.48 11.85
CA ALA A 284 -0.35 8.24 10.89
C ALA A 284 0.35 9.53 10.46
N LEU A 285 0.93 10.27 11.42
CA LEU A 285 1.67 11.49 11.16
C LEU A 285 2.95 11.18 10.39
N ALA A 286 3.68 10.12 10.72
CA ALA A 286 4.87 9.70 9.98
C ALA A 286 4.58 9.39 8.50
N ILE A 287 3.53 8.61 8.21
CA ILE A 287 3.10 8.29 6.84
C ILE A 287 2.70 9.58 6.10
N THR A 288 1.89 10.43 6.75
CA THR A 288 1.43 11.70 6.16
C THR A 288 2.59 12.65 5.91
N PHE A 289 3.54 12.74 6.84
CA PHE A 289 4.71 13.60 6.75
C PHE A 289 5.60 13.18 5.57
N ILE A 290 5.85 11.89 5.38
CA ILE A 290 6.62 11.38 4.24
C ILE A 290 5.89 11.67 2.92
N GLY A 291 4.58 11.48 2.87
CA GLY A 291 3.79 11.84 1.68
C GLY A 291 3.88 13.33 1.34
N LEU A 292 3.74 14.20 2.34
CA LEU A 292 3.90 15.65 2.18
C LEU A 292 5.32 16.04 1.77
N LEU A 293 6.35 15.34 2.26
CA LEU A 293 7.75 15.55 1.87
C LEU A 293 7.95 15.29 0.38
N PHE A 294 7.40 14.20 -0.17
CA PHE A 294 7.50 13.91 -1.59
C PHE A 294 6.73 14.92 -2.45
N ILE A 295 5.52 15.31 -2.03
CA ILE A 295 4.76 16.38 -2.69
C ILE A 295 5.55 17.69 -2.68
N PHE A 296 6.23 17.99 -1.58
CA PHE A 296 7.09 19.16 -1.47
C PHE A 296 8.27 19.09 -2.44
N PHE A 297 8.95 17.93 -2.55
CA PHE A 297 10.03 17.75 -3.51
C PHE A 297 9.57 17.87 -4.97
N GLU A 298 8.39 17.37 -5.31
CA GLU A 298 7.81 17.55 -6.65
C GLU A 298 7.46 19.02 -6.95
N CYS A 299 7.04 19.78 -5.95
CA CYS A 299 6.78 21.21 -6.10
C CYS A 299 8.07 22.07 -6.07
N LEU A 300 9.21 21.50 -5.67
CA LEU A 300 10.43 22.24 -5.39
C LEU A 300 11.00 22.97 -6.62
N PRO A 301 11.03 22.38 -7.84
CA PRO A 301 11.47 23.12 -9.04
C PRO A 301 10.67 24.40 -9.29
N VAL A 302 9.36 24.35 -9.09
CA VAL A 302 8.46 25.49 -9.26
C VAL A 302 8.69 26.52 -8.16
N PHE A 303 8.77 26.08 -6.89
CA PHE A 303 9.03 26.99 -5.77
C PHE A 303 10.38 27.69 -5.90
N VAL A 304 11.45 26.95 -6.22
CA VAL A 304 12.78 27.55 -6.42
C VAL A 304 12.76 28.53 -7.58
N LYS A 305 12.11 28.20 -8.70
CA LYS A 305 11.97 29.14 -9.82
C LYS A 305 11.19 30.38 -9.38
N LEU A 306 10.05 30.26 -8.72
CA LEU A 306 9.24 31.40 -8.26
C LEU A 306 9.98 32.29 -7.26
N MET A 307 10.64 31.70 -6.26
CA MET A 307 11.41 32.42 -5.23
C MET A 307 12.68 33.08 -5.79
N SER A 308 13.23 32.55 -6.89
CA SER A 308 14.41 33.16 -7.51
C SER A 308 14.09 34.55 -8.08
N SER A 309 14.90 35.52 -7.69
CA SER A 309 14.82 36.89 -8.20
C SER A 309 15.23 36.94 -9.68
N ARG A 310 14.75 37.98 -10.36
CA ARG A 310 15.07 38.24 -11.76
C ARG A 310 16.54 38.63 -11.88
N GLY A 311 17.31 37.84 -12.62
CA GLY A 311 18.76 37.98 -12.76
C GLY A 311 19.21 38.61 -14.08
N PRO A 312 20.53 38.84 -14.26
CA PRO A 312 21.11 39.32 -15.52
C PRO A 312 20.81 38.41 -16.72
N TYR A 313 20.79 37.09 -16.51
CA TYR A 313 20.37 36.12 -17.52
C TYR A 313 18.94 36.37 -17.99
N ASP A 314 17.99 36.55 -17.06
CA ASP A 314 16.57 36.73 -17.39
C ASP A 314 16.36 38.00 -18.23
N ARG A 315 17.13 39.07 -17.95
CA ARG A 315 17.13 40.29 -18.77
C ARG A 315 17.76 40.10 -20.15
N SER A 316 18.85 39.35 -20.24
CA SER A 316 19.48 39.08 -21.54
C SER A 316 18.57 38.24 -22.44
N VAL A 317 17.82 37.29 -21.88
CA VAL A 317 16.84 36.50 -22.63
C VAL A 317 15.69 37.39 -23.13
N GLU A 318 15.12 38.22 -22.26
CA GLU A 318 14.07 39.16 -22.64
C GLU A 318 14.52 40.14 -23.74
N ASN A 319 15.74 40.66 -23.66
CA ASN A 319 16.27 41.56 -24.70
C ASN A 319 16.41 40.85 -26.05
N ILE A 320 16.84 39.58 -26.05
CA ILE A 320 16.93 38.77 -27.28
C ILE A 320 15.54 38.52 -27.85
N GLU A 321 14.58 38.11 -27.01
CA GLU A 321 13.19 37.87 -27.42
C GLU A 321 12.55 39.15 -27.98
N THR A 322 12.77 40.29 -27.33
CA THR A 322 12.21 41.58 -27.77
C THR A 322 12.80 42.02 -29.11
N ALA A 323 14.11 41.86 -29.30
CA ALA A 323 14.76 42.18 -30.58
C ALA A 323 14.23 41.28 -31.72
N GLN A 324 14.07 39.98 -31.47
CA GLN A 324 13.53 39.03 -32.45
C GLN A 324 12.05 39.29 -32.78
N MET A 325 11.24 39.64 -31.79
CA MET A 325 9.84 40.03 -32.03
C MET A 325 9.77 41.30 -32.89
N TYR A 326 10.61 42.30 -32.60
CA TYR A 326 10.66 43.54 -33.38
C TYR A 326 11.11 43.30 -34.84
N GLU A 327 12.13 42.47 -35.04
CA GLU A 327 12.59 42.06 -36.38
C GLU A 327 11.47 41.34 -37.15
N SER A 328 10.81 40.37 -36.51
CA SER A 328 9.68 39.64 -37.12
C SER A 328 8.50 40.55 -37.46
N ASP A 329 8.20 41.55 -36.63
CA ASP A 329 7.16 42.52 -36.93
C ASP A 329 7.54 43.42 -38.10
N LYS A 330 8.81 43.80 -38.23
CA LYS A 330 9.31 44.59 -39.36
C LYS A 330 9.29 43.82 -40.67
N ASP A 331 9.64 42.54 -40.65
CA ASP A 331 9.54 41.68 -41.84
C ASP A 331 8.09 41.51 -42.27
N LYS A 332 7.17 41.33 -41.32
CA LYS A 332 5.72 41.30 -41.58
C LYS A 332 5.24 42.61 -42.22
N ASP A 333 5.62 43.76 -41.67
CA ASP A 333 5.25 45.07 -42.20
C ASP A 333 5.80 45.28 -43.63
N TYR A 334 7.04 44.82 -43.89
CA TYR A 334 7.65 44.84 -45.21
C TYR A 334 6.84 44.01 -46.22
N GLU A 335 6.54 42.75 -45.90
CA GLU A 335 5.75 41.86 -46.76
C GLU A 335 4.35 42.42 -47.04
N ILE A 336 3.66 42.95 -46.02
CA ILE A 336 2.36 43.60 -46.21
C ILE A 336 2.48 44.79 -47.17
N THR A 337 3.48 45.65 -46.97
CA THR A 337 3.69 46.84 -47.81
C THR A 337 4.00 46.46 -49.28
N VAL A 338 4.78 45.39 -49.49
CA VAL A 338 5.08 44.88 -50.83
C VAL A 338 3.82 44.31 -51.49
N ILE A 339 3.03 43.51 -50.77
CA ILE A 339 1.77 42.94 -51.27
C ILE A 339 0.79 44.05 -51.65
N ASP A 340 0.60 45.04 -50.79
CA ASP A 340 -0.30 46.18 -51.03
C ASP A 340 0.15 46.98 -52.25
N GLY A 341 1.46 47.28 -52.37
CA GLY A 341 2.01 47.99 -53.52
C GLY A 341 1.81 47.24 -54.85
N VAL A 342 2.01 45.91 -54.85
CA VAL A 342 1.75 45.07 -56.04
C VAL A 342 0.26 45.01 -56.36
N HIS A 343 -0.60 44.91 -55.33
CA HIS A 343 -2.05 44.88 -55.50
C HIS A 343 -2.57 46.20 -56.12
N ASP A 344 -2.18 47.34 -55.57
CA ASP A 344 -2.55 48.67 -56.07
C ASP A 344 -2.09 48.87 -57.52
N THR A 345 -0.87 48.43 -57.84
CA THR A 345 -0.34 48.48 -59.21
C THR A 345 -1.15 47.58 -60.15
N ARG A 346 -1.55 46.38 -59.70
CA ARG A 346 -2.37 45.45 -60.50
C ARG A 346 -3.77 46.00 -60.74
N VAL A 347 -4.41 46.55 -59.71
CA VAL A 347 -5.75 47.16 -59.79
C VAL A 347 -5.72 48.37 -60.72
N SER A 348 -4.77 49.28 -60.54
CA SER A 348 -4.64 50.47 -61.41
C SER A 348 -4.35 50.10 -62.86
N THR A 349 -3.49 49.11 -63.11
CA THR A 349 -3.21 48.61 -64.47
C THR A 349 -4.46 48.03 -65.13
N GLU A 350 -5.24 47.22 -64.40
CA GLU A 350 -6.48 46.62 -64.92
C GLU A 350 -7.58 47.67 -65.15
N ILE A 351 -7.71 48.66 -64.26
CA ILE A 351 -8.62 49.81 -64.47
C ILE A 351 -8.25 50.56 -65.75
N ASN A 352 -6.96 50.88 -65.94
CA ASN A 352 -6.49 51.57 -67.14
C ASN A 352 -6.72 50.74 -68.40
N ARG A 353 -6.48 49.43 -68.35
CA ARG A 353 -6.76 48.50 -69.45
C ARG A 353 -8.24 48.52 -69.84
N ARG A 354 -9.14 48.44 -68.86
CA ARG A 354 -10.60 48.49 -69.09
C ARG A 354 -11.08 49.83 -69.61
N LYS A 355 -10.55 50.95 -69.08
CA LYS A 355 -10.84 52.31 -69.60
C LYS A 355 -10.42 52.45 -71.06
N ASN A 356 -9.24 51.96 -71.42
CA ASN A 356 -8.75 52.03 -72.80
C ASN A 356 -9.61 51.17 -73.75
N ALA A 357 -10.07 49.99 -73.30
CA ALA A 357 -10.97 49.15 -74.09
C ALA A 357 -12.37 49.77 -74.29
N LEU A 358 -12.85 50.59 -73.35
CA LEU A 358 -14.09 51.34 -73.48
C LEU A 358 -13.98 52.52 -74.44
N ASN A 359 -12.82 53.18 -74.51
CA ASN A 359 -12.57 54.32 -75.40
C ASN A 359 -12.23 53.92 -76.84
N SER A 360 -11.99 52.64 -77.12
CA SER A 360 -11.70 52.10 -78.45
C SER A 360 -12.91 51.52 -79.18
N ASN A 361 -14.09 51.55 -78.56
CA ASN A 361 -15.40 51.37 -79.20
C ASN A 361 -16.07 52.73 -79.35
#